data_AF-A0AAD6RME2-F1
#
_entry.id   AF-A0AAD6RME2-F1
#
_cell.length_a   1.000
_cell.length_b   1.000
_cell.length_c   1.000
_cell.angle_alpha   90.00
_cell.angle_beta   90.00
_cell.angle_gamma   90.00
#
_symmetry.space_group_name_H-M   'P 1'
#
loop_
_entity.id
_entity.type
_entity.pdbx_description
1 polymer ?
#
loop_
_entity_poly.entity_id
_entity_poly.type
_entity_poly.pdbx_seq_one_letter_code
_entity_poly.pdbx_strand_id
1 'polypeptide(L)'
;MNRTIERYQKRAKDVGISSRMVKDNMQPVKEDAFTLAKKIDILEVSKRKLLGDGLEPCSIDELQQLENQLERSLTRIRARKLQTPKFHPFGYQILGVELTPIP
;
A
#
# COMPACT_ATOMS: atom_id res chain seq x y z
N MET A 1 29.45 13.55 19.52
CA MET A 1 27.98 13.60 19.35
C MET A 1 27.25 13.92 20.66
N ASN A 2 27.61 13.29 21.79
CA ASN A 2 26.94 13.45 23.09
C ASN A 2 26.93 14.89 23.65
N ARG A 3 28.01 15.66 23.48
CA ARG A 3 28.10 17.07 23.92
C ARG A 3 27.06 18.00 23.27
N THR A 4 26.60 17.65 22.06
CA THR A 4 25.56 18.42 21.38
C THR A 4 24.20 18.11 21.99
N ILE A 5 23.92 16.83 22.28
CA ILE A 5 22.68 16.37 22.90
C ILE A 5 22.50 16.99 24.28
N GLU A 6 23.55 17.02 25.11
CA GLU A 6 23.51 17.64 26.45
C GLU A 6 23.18 19.14 26.40
N ARG A 7 23.76 19.88 25.45
CA ARG A 7 23.47 21.31 25.26
C ARG A 7 22.01 21.56 24.86
N TYR A 8 21.44 20.70 24.02
CA TYR A 8 20.02 20.76 23.66
C TYR A 8 19.10 20.45 24.85
N GLN A 9 19.42 19.42 25.63
CA GLN A 9 18.65 19.06 26.82
C GLN A 9 18.67 20.16 27.88
N LYS A 10 19.81 20.83 28.07
CA LYS A 10 19.93 21.97 29.00
C LYS A 10 19.10 23.16 28.52
N ARG A 11 19.18 23.51 27.23
CA ARG A 11 18.36 24.59 26.65
C ARG A 11 16.86 24.30 26.68
N ALA A 12 16.44 23.05 26.46
CA ALA A 12 15.02 22.67 26.55
C ALA A 12 14.47 22.83 27.98
N LYS A 13 15.29 22.53 29.00
CA LYS A 13 14.95 22.75 30.42
C LYS A 13 14.92 24.25 30.76
N ASP A 14 15.87 25.04 30.25
CA ASP A 14 15.95 26.49 30.49
C ASP A 14 14.83 27.30 29.80
N VAL A 15 14.31 26.83 28.66
CA VAL A 15 13.20 27.45 27.91
C VAL A 15 11.82 27.12 28.54
N GLY A 16 11.78 26.40 29.67
CA GLY A 16 10.52 26.05 30.32
C GLY A 16 9.69 25.04 29.52
N ILE A 17 10.30 24.33 28.56
CA ILE A 17 9.67 23.20 27.88
C ILE A 17 9.61 22.08 28.92
N SER A 18 8.55 22.09 29.71
CA SER A 18 8.31 21.06 30.71
C SER A 18 8.43 19.70 30.05
N SER A 19 9.12 18.75 30.69
CA SER A 19 9.18 17.36 30.25
C SER A 19 7.79 16.80 29.94
N ARG A 20 6.74 17.36 30.57
CA ARG A 20 5.34 17.09 30.29
C ARG A 20 4.90 17.51 28.88
N MET A 21 5.28 18.69 28.39
CA MET A 21 4.93 19.18 27.03
C MET A 21 5.64 18.37 25.93
N VAL A 22 6.90 17.98 26.13
CA VAL A 22 7.62 17.09 25.19
C VAL A 22 6.98 15.70 25.19
N LYS A 23 6.62 15.18 26.36
CA LYS A 23 5.97 13.88 26.51
C LYS A 23 4.57 13.89 25.87
N ASP A 24 3.81 14.98 26.05
CA ASP A 24 2.49 15.19 25.42
C ASP A 24 2.60 15.30 23.91
N ASN A 25 3.54 16.09 23.36
CA ASN A 25 3.73 16.14 21.91
C ASN A 25 4.28 14.84 21.32
N MET A 26 5.00 14.02 22.10
CA MET A 26 5.46 12.69 21.66
C MET A 26 4.37 11.62 21.70
N GLN A 27 3.33 11.73 22.52
CA GLN A 27 2.23 10.75 22.53
C GLN A 27 1.47 10.67 21.20
N PRO A 28 0.94 11.78 20.62
CA PRO A 28 0.18 11.72 19.37
C PRO A 28 1.06 11.27 18.23
N VAL A 29 2.33 11.69 18.18
CA VAL A 29 3.28 11.22 17.15
C VAL A 29 3.52 9.70 17.24
N LYS A 30 3.56 9.14 18.45
CA LYS A 30 3.67 7.68 18.63
C LYS A 30 2.40 6.95 18.22
N GLU A 31 1.24 7.51 18.53
CA GLU A 31 -0.06 6.95 18.16
C GLU A 31 -0.29 7.00 16.65
N ASP A 32 0.11 8.10 16.01
CA ASP A 32 0.11 8.25 14.55
C ASP A 32 1.04 7.24 13.89
N ALA A 33 2.25 7.06 14.43
CA ALA A 33 3.20 6.07 13.93
C ALA A 33 2.66 4.64 14.09
N PHE A 34 2.04 4.33 15.23
CA PHE A 34 1.40 3.03 15.46
C PHE A 34 0.23 2.79 14.48
N THR A 35 -0.60 3.81 14.27
CA THR A 35 -1.72 3.75 13.32
C THR A 35 -1.22 3.53 11.89
N LEU A 36 -0.13 4.20 11.51
CA LEU A 36 0.48 4.03 10.19
C LEU A 36 1.08 2.63 10.01
N ALA A 37 1.79 2.11 11.02
CA ALA A 37 2.32 0.75 11.00
C ALA A 37 1.21 -0.28 10.80
N LYS A 38 0.11 -0.17 11.56
CA LYS A 38 -1.06 -1.05 11.41
C LYS A 38 -1.67 -0.98 10.00
N LYS A 39 -1.72 0.22 9.39
CA LYS A 39 -2.20 0.37 8.00
C LYS A 39 -1.28 -0.34 7.01
N ILE A 40 0.04 -0.28 7.21
CA ILE A 40 1.02 -0.99 6.39
C ILE A 40 0.79 -2.51 6.50
N ASP A 41 0.64 -3.04 7.71
CA ASP A 41 0.41 -4.48 7.92
C ASP A 41 -0.83 -4.97 7.17
N ILE A 42 -1.94 -4.21 7.22
CA ILE A 42 -3.18 -4.52 6.50
C ILE A 42 -2.94 -4.52 4.98
N LEU A 43 -2.21 -3.53 4.46
CA LEU A 43 -1.89 -3.45 3.03
C LEU A 43 -1.00 -4.61 2.58
N GLU A 44 -0.03 -5.02 3.40
CA GLU A 44 0.84 -6.16 3.11
C GLU A 44 0.08 -7.48 3.11
N VAL A 45 -0.86 -7.67 4.04
CA VAL A 45 -1.77 -8.81 4.03
C VAL A 45 -2.64 -8.81 2.77
N SER A 46 -3.24 -7.67 2.41
CA SER A 46 -4.05 -7.56 1.20
C SER A 46 -3.23 -7.86 -0.07
N LYS A 47 -1.99 -7.36 -0.14
CA LYS A 47 -1.06 -7.66 -1.24
C LYS A 47 -0.78 -9.16 -1.33
N ARG A 48 -0.47 -9.83 -0.22
CA ARG A 48 -0.23 -11.29 -0.20
C ARG A 48 -1.44 -12.06 -0.71
N LYS A 49 -2.64 -11.72 -0.23
CA LYS A 49 -3.88 -12.32 -0.73
C LYS A 49 -4.02 -12.16 -2.25
N LEU A 50 -3.83 -10.95 -2.78
CA LEU A 50 -3.87 -10.68 -4.23
C LEU A 50 -2.82 -11.47 -5.04
N LEU A 51 -1.74 -11.91 -4.41
CA LEU A 51 -0.70 -12.74 -5.02
C LEU A 51 -0.97 -14.25 -4.90
N GLY A 52 -2.05 -14.64 -4.23
CA GLY A 52 -2.41 -16.05 -4.01
C GLY A 52 -1.91 -16.63 -2.68
N ASP A 53 -1.26 -15.83 -1.83
CA ASP A 53 -0.69 -16.31 -0.57
C ASP A 53 -1.67 -16.15 0.60
N GLY A 54 -1.66 -17.12 1.53
CA GLY A 54 -2.40 -17.02 2.79
C GLY A 54 -3.92 -16.96 2.63
N LEU A 55 -4.44 -17.72 1.65
CA LEU A 55 -5.86 -17.78 1.32
C LEU A 55 -6.65 -18.83 2.12
N GLU A 56 -5.96 -19.74 2.81
CA GLU A 56 -6.57 -20.80 3.63
C GLU A 56 -7.65 -20.32 4.62
N PRO A 57 -7.50 -19.17 5.32
CA PRO A 57 -8.53 -18.67 6.23
C PRO A 57 -9.61 -17.81 5.54
N CYS A 58 -9.53 -17.55 4.23
CA CYS A 58 -10.49 -16.71 3.54
C CYS A 58 -11.81 -17.45 3.31
N SER A 59 -12.92 -16.75 3.54
CA SER A 59 -14.25 -17.23 3.15
C SER A 59 -14.45 -17.21 1.64
N ILE A 60 -15.45 -17.94 1.15
CA ILE A 60 -15.82 -17.99 -0.26
C ILE A 60 -16.16 -16.59 -0.80
N ASP A 61 -16.88 -15.78 -0.02
CA ASP A 61 -17.24 -14.42 -0.42
C ASP A 61 -16.00 -13.51 -0.57
N GLU A 62 -15.04 -13.62 0.36
CA GLU A 62 -13.79 -12.87 0.29
C GLU A 62 -12.93 -13.29 -0.91
N LEU A 63 -12.88 -14.60 -1.21
CA LEU A 63 -12.19 -15.11 -2.40
C LEU A 63 -12.85 -14.61 -3.69
N GLN A 64 -14.18 -14.62 -3.75
CA GLN A 64 -14.91 -14.13 -4.91
C GLN A 64 -14.67 -12.62 -5.13
N GLN A 65 -14.63 -11.83 -4.05
CA GLN A 65 -14.27 -10.41 -4.14
C GLN A 65 -12.85 -10.20 -4.67
N LEU A 66 -11.89 -11.02 -4.22
CA LEU A 66 -10.51 -10.97 -4.66
C LEU A 66 -10.38 -11.27 -6.16
N GLU A 67 -11.05 -12.32 -6.63
CA GLU A 67 -11.10 -12.68 -8.05
C GLU A 67 -11.69 -11.55 -8.90
N ASN A 68 -12.84 -11.00 -8.49
CA ASN A 68 -13.49 -9.89 -9.18
C ASN A 68 -12.57 -8.66 -9.25
N GLN A 69 -11.82 -8.36 -8.19
CA GLN A 69 -10.87 -7.26 -8.17
C GLN A 69 -9.71 -7.51 -9.16
N LEU A 70 -9.18 -8.73 -9.19
CA LEU A 70 -8.12 -9.11 -10.12
C LEU A 70 -8.59 -9.01 -11.57
N GLU A 71 -9.75 -9.58 -11.90
CA GLU A 71 -10.33 -9.55 -13.25
C GLU A 71 -10.51 -8.11 -13.76
N ARG A 72 -11.11 -7.24 -12.95
CA ARG A 72 -11.29 -5.81 -13.28
C ARG A 72 -9.96 -5.11 -13.52
N SER A 73 -8.97 -5.37 -12.66
CA SER A 73 -7.65 -4.74 -12.75
C SER A 73 -6.90 -5.19 -14.01
N LEU A 74 -6.94 -6.49 -14.33
CA LEU A 74 -6.31 -7.09 -15.51
C LEU A 74 -6.97 -6.60 -16.79
N THR A 75 -8.30 -6.55 -16.82
CA THR A 75 -9.06 -5.98 -17.94
C THR A 75 -8.62 -4.55 -18.22
N ARG A 76 -8.49 -3.71 -17.19
CA ARG A 76 -7.99 -2.33 -17.34
C ARG A 76 -6.53 -2.25 -17.78
N ILE A 77 -5.66 -3.15 -17.32
CA ILE A 77 -4.25 -3.21 -17.75
C ILE A 77 -4.17 -3.62 -19.23
N ARG A 78 -4.90 -4.66 -19.63
CA ARG A 78 -4.98 -5.15 -21.02
C ARG A 78 -5.53 -4.07 -21.94
N ALA A 79 -6.65 -3.43 -21.57
CA ALA A 79 -7.24 -2.34 -22.34
C ALA A 79 -6.26 -1.17 -22.55
N ARG A 80 -5.52 -0.77 -21.50
CA ARG A 80 -4.48 0.27 -21.64
C ARG A 80 -3.32 -0.17 -22.52
N LYS A 81 -2.85 -1.42 -22.39
CA LYS A 81 -1.78 -1.95 -23.25
C LYS A 81 -2.20 -1.99 -24.72
N LEU A 82 -3.42 -2.43 -25.03
CA LEU A 82 -3.94 -2.48 -26.40
C LEU A 82 -4.11 -1.08 -27.00
N GLN A 83 -4.50 -0.08 -26.21
CA GLN A 83 -4.59 1.31 -26.66
C GLN A 83 -3.23 1.99 -26.89
N THR A 84 -2.12 1.40 -26.45
CA THR A 84 -0.79 1.98 -26.73
C THR A 84 -0.29 1.54 -28.12
N PRO A 85 0.11 2.48 -29.01
CA PRO A 85 0.46 2.19 -30.40
C PRO A 85 1.56 1.14 -30.59
N LYS A 86 2.45 0.98 -29.61
CA LYS A 86 3.57 0.03 -29.64
C LYS A 86 3.15 -1.44 -29.49
N PHE A 87 1.91 -1.72 -29.07
CA PHE A 87 1.38 -3.06 -28.85
C PHE A 87 0.29 -3.47 -29.84
N HIS A 88 0.13 -2.71 -30.94
CA HIS A 88 -0.61 -3.15 -32.12
C HIS A 88 0.35 -3.64 -33.23
N PRO A 89 1.03 -4.79 -33.09
CA PRO A 89 1.86 -5.28 -34.18
C PRO A 89 1.03 -5.97 -35.27
N PHE A 90 -0.13 -6.59 -34.98
CA PHE A 90 -0.82 -7.44 -35.98
C PHE A 90 -2.36 -7.62 -35.79
N GLY A 91 -3.15 -6.59 -35.52
CA GLY A 91 -4.63 -6.72 -35.68
C GLY A 91 -5.31 -7.84 -34.87
N TYR A 92 -4.82 -8.19 -33.69
CA TYR A 92 -5.49 -9.14 -32.78
C TYR A 92 -6.09 -8.39 -31.58
N GLN A 93 -7.33 -8.74 -31.20
CA GLN A 93 -7.97 -8.27 -29.97
C GLN A 93 -7.97 -9.40 -28.94
N ILE A 94 -7.66 -9.09 -27.68
CA ILE A 94 -7.87 -10.03 -26.57
C ILE A 94 -9.27 -9.83 -26.02
N LEU A 95 -10.16 -10.81 -26.20
CA LEU A 95 -11.44 -10.91 -25.50
C LEU A 95 -11.33 -12.08 -24.50
N GLY A 96 -11.15 -11.79 -23.21
CA GLY A 96 -10.94 -12.83 -22.19
C GLY A 96 -9.50 -13.36 -22.13
N VAL A 97 -9.33 -14.69 -22.25
CA VAL A 97 -8.01 -15.40 -22.25
C VAL A 97 -7.52 -15.81 -23.65
N GLU A 98 -8.31 -15.59 -24.70
CA GLU A 98 -7.97 -15.99 -26.06
C GLU A 98 -7.55 -14.81 -26.96
N LEU A 99 -6.69 -15.12 -27.94
CA LEU A 99 -6.24 -14.24 -29.02
C LEU A 99 -7.13 -14.46 -30.26
N THR A 100 -7.96 -13.49 -30.61
CA THR A 100 -8.79 -13.55 -31.84
C THR A 100 -8.36 -12.49 -32.86
N PRO A 101 -8.23 -12.82 -34.17
CA PRO A 101 -7.96 -11.83 -35.21
C PRO A 101 -9.14 -10.85 -35.38
N ILE A 102 -8.83 -9.57 -35.62
CA ILE A 102 -9.79 -8.54 -36.03
C ILE A 102 -10.03 -8.68 -37.54
N PRO A 103 -11.29 -8.69 -38.03
CA PRO A 103 -11.60 -8.77 -39.46
C PRO A 103 -11.11 -7.54 -40.25
#